data_AF-A0A357M7S6-F1
#
_entry.id   AF-A0A357M7S6-F1
#
_cell.length_a   1.000
_cell.length_b   1.000
_cell.length_c   1.000
_cell.angle_alpha   90.00
_cell.angle_beta   90.00
_cell.angle_gamma   90.00
#
_symmetry.space_group_name_H-M   'P 1'
#
loop_
_entity.id
_entity.type
_entity.pdbx_description
1 polymer ?
#
loop_
_entity_poly.entity_id
_entity_poly.type
_entity_poly.pdbx_seq_one_letter_code
_entity_poly.pdbx_strand_id
1 'polypeptide(L)'
;MFKKKVWLLFIVLFVCTGLVREIDTVNAAGAAGSLKLGVNDKLTKIDAVSTKDTYYVSLRDLSLELNLNLTLQGVGIHVKGNNGSIELLNDHATALLPNGKAIPLKTFVKNGRTMVPVKMTSYLGFSISFKPAQSLLRVYNSGAKLDDAAFVNQHKKALQQNVTTGTTGTKGKVVYLSFDDGPSATTSQLLDILKKYDAKATFFMLGNNMNAHASQVKRLVKDGHAPALHGMTHVKDKFYASPASALKEMNDDNAILKKITGKSTTLIRTPYGSKPYLTKAYRDKILTQGYHLWD
;
A
#
# COMPACT_ATOMS: atom_id res chain seq x y z
N MET A 1 29.91 55.78 51.89
CA MET A 1 30.53 54.44 52.07
C MET A 1 29.59 53.36 51.52
N PHE A 2 30.08 52.13 51.28
CA PHE A 2 29.38 51.03 50.60
C PHE A 2 28.31 50.31 51.45
N LYS A 3 27.28 49.72 50.79
CA LYS A 3 27.10 48.24 50.62
C LYS A 3 25.90 47.86 49.70
N LYS A 4 25.80 46.57 49.30
CA LYS A 4 24.90 46.00 48.25
C LYS A 4 23.95 44.89 48.78
N LYS A 5 22.88 44.60 48.01
CA LYS A 5 22.23 43.28 47.70
C LYS A 5 21.73 43.33 46.23
N VAL A 6 21.57 42.31 45.38
CA VAL A 6 21.52 40.80 45.40
C VAL A 6 20.06 40.25 45.49
N TRP A 7 19.43 39.50 44.53
CA TRP A 7 19.69 38.28 43.67
C TRP A 7 19.18 36.96 44.32
N LEU A 8 18.46 36.01 43.69
CA LEU A 8 17.69 35.93 42.42
C LEU A 8 16.61 34.79 42.50
N LEU A 9 16.35 34.01 41.43
CA LEU A 9 15.25 33.03 41.28
C LEU A 9 15.63 31.88 40.29
N PHE A 10 15.36 30.60 40.62
CA PHE A 10 14.73 29.53 39.80
C PHE A 10 14.84 28.10 40.41
N ILE A 11 14.28 27.08 39.74
CA ILE A 11 13.76 25.80 40.29
C ILE A 11 14.57 24.57 39.83
N VAL A 12 14.50 23.46 40.60
CA VAL A 12 15.29 22.22 40.41
C VAL A 12 14.41 20.95 40.30
N LEU A 13 14.65 20.18 39.23
CA LEU A 13 14.67 18.70 39.05
C LEU A 13 13.76 17.75 39.89
N PHE A 14 13.21 16.71 39.24
CA PHE A 14 13.00 15.39 39.87
C PHE A 14 13.18 14.22 38.86
N VAL A 15 13.55 13.03 39.34
CA VAL A 15 14.16 11.92 38.57
C VAL A 15 13.89 10.53 39.22
N CYS A 16 13.90 9.44 38.44
CA CYS A 16 13.93 7.99 38.85
C CYS A 16 12.67 7.39 39.54
N THR A 17 12.38 6.07 39.57
CA THR A 17 12.86 4.85 38.84
C THR A 17 11.92 3.65 39.03
N GLY A 18 11.94 2.69 38.07
CA GLY A 18 11.63 1.25 38.28
C GLY A 18 10.16 0.81 38.10
N LEU A 19 9.86 -0.47 37.88
CA LEU A 19 10.72 -1.65 37.61
C LEU A 19 9.86 -2.77 36.94
N VAL A 20 10.43 -3.54 35.98
CA VAL A 20 10.28 -5.03 35.78
C VAL A 20 8.86 -5.66 35.87
N ARG A 21 8.33 -6.45 34.89
CA ARG A 21 8.94 -7.42 33.96
C ARG A 21 7.99 -7.81 32.78
N GLU A 22 8.51 -8.60 31.81
CA GLU A 22 7.86 -9.57 30.87
C GLU A 22 6.32 -9.47 30.68
N ILE A 23 5.77 -9.29 29.47
CA ILE A 23 5.50 -10.29 28.39
C ILE A 23 4.95 -9.47 27.18
N ASP A 24 5.19 -9.70 25.88
CA ASP A 24 5.92 -10.72 25.09
C ASP A 24 6.51 -10.08 23.79
N THR A 25 7.22 -10.85 22.96
CA THR A 25 7.55 -10.49 21.57
C THR A 25 6.58 -11.09 20.54
N VAL A 26 5.86 -10.27 19.77
CA VAL A 26 5.03 -10.74 18.65
C VAL A 26 5.53 -10.14 17.33
N ASN A 27 5.87 -11.00 16.36
CA ASN A 27 6.33 -10.60 15.04
C ASN A 27 5.25 -9.84 14.25
N ALA A 28 5.62 -8.69 13.66
CA ALA A 28 4.80 -7.99 12.68
C ALA A 28 4.79 -8.74 11.33
N ALA A 29 4.01 -9.82 11.26
CA ALA A 29 3.76 -10.65 10.09
C ALA A 29 2.24 -10.91 9.92
N GLY A 30 1.48 -9.84 9.66
CA GLY A 30 0.04 -9.85 9.47
C GLY A 30 -0.49 -8.41 9.33
N ALA A 31 -1.67 -8.16 8.75
CA ALA A 31 -2.68 -9.12 8.31
C ALA A 31 -2.87 -9.13 6.78
N ALA A 32 -3.08 -10.33 6.21
CA ALA A 32 -3.58 -10.49 4.85
C ALA A 32 -5.11 -10.27 4.82
N GLY A 33 -5.54 -9.01 4.97
CA GLY A 33 -6.95 -8.63 4.98
C GLY A 33 -7.68 -8.98 3.68
N SER A 34 -8.96 -9.33 3.80
CA SER A 34 -9.88 -9.44 2.67
C SER A 34 -10.65 -8.13 2.49
N LEU A 35 -10.82 -7.70 1.23
CA LEU A 35 -11.58 -6.52 0.87
C LEU A 35 -12.94 -6.90 0.29
N LYS A 36 -14.01 -6.16 0.61
CA LYS A 36 -15.27 -6.30 -0.11
C LYS A 36 -15.10 -5.82 -1.55
N LEU A 37 -15.59 -6.60 -2.51
CA LEU A 37 -15.60 -6.23 -3.92
C LEU A 37 -16.86 -5.41 -4.24
N GLY A 38 -16.68 -4.16 -4.67
CA GLY A 38 -17.70 -3.38 -5.36
C GLY A 38 -17.65 -3.62 -6.87
N VAL A 39 -18.81 -3.70 -7.52
CA VAL A 39 -18.95 -3.83 -8.97
C VAL A 39 -19.93 -2.80 -9.51
N ASN A 40 -19.44 -1.87 -10.33
CA ASN A 40 -20.14 -0.65 -10.72
C ASN A 40 -20.75 0.04 -9.48
N ASP A 41 -22.07 0.11 -9.37
CA ASP A 41 -22.79 0.77 -8.27
C ASP A 41 -23.28 -0.21 -7.17
N LYS A 42 -23.03 -1.52 -7.35
CA LYS A 42 -23.41 -2.59 -6.43
C LYS A 42 -22.24 -2.96 -5.51
N LEU A 43 -22.47 -3.08 -4.21
CA LEU A 43 -21.56 -3.81 -3.31
C LEU A 43 -21.89 -5.31 -3.42
N THR A 44 -20.91 -6.14 -3.74
CA THR A 44 -21.11 -7.58 -3.90
C THR A 44 -20.91 -8.32 -2.57
N LYS A 45 -21.21 -9.63 -2.56
CA LYS A 45 -20.88 -10.53 -1.44
C LYS A 45 -19.46 -11.12 -1.54
N ILE A 46 -18.66 -10.72 -2.54
CA ILE A 46 -17.34 -11.30 -2.80
C ILE A 46 -16.29 -10.61 -1.93
N ASP A 47 -15.48 -11.42 -1.25
CA ASP A 47 -14.28 -11.01 -0.53
C ASP A 47 -13.03 -11.27 -1.39
N ALA A 48 -12.32 -10.21 -1.76
CA ALA A 48 -11.05 -10.25 -2.47
C ALA A 48 -9.91 -10.49 -1.48
N VAL A 49 -9.23 -11.62 -1.60
CA VAL A 49 -8.21 -12.11 -0.65
C VAL A 49 -6.83 -11.60 -1.07
N SER A 50 -6.09 -10.95 -0.15
CA SER A 50 -4.70 -10.56 -0.40
C SER A 50 -3.76 -11.76 -0.44
N THR A 51 -2.81 -11.77 -1.38
CA THR A 51 -1.68 -12.71 -1.40
C THR A 51 -0.51 -12.04 -2.12
N LYS A 52 0.60 -11.78 -1.40
CA LYS A 52 1.81 -11.10 -1.92
C LYS A 52 1.43 -9.81 -2.67
N ASP A 53 0.76 -8.92 -1.93
CA ASP A 53 0.37 -7.56 -2.33
C ASP A 53 -0.56 -7.47 -3.56
N THR A 54 -1.13 -8.60 -3.98
CA THR A 54 -2.14 -8.69 -5.03
C THR A 54 -3.44 -9.24 -4.44
N TYR A 55 -4.58 -8.63 -4.78
CA TYR A 55 -5.90 -9.10 -4.38
C TYR A 55 -6.49 -10.06 -5.41
N TYR A 56 -6.99 -11.21 -4.94
CA TYR A 56 -7.54 -12.28 -5.78
C TYR A 56 -9.00 -12.56 -5.44
N VAL A 57 -9.77 -12.90 -6.47
CA VAL A 57 -11.17 -13.33 -6.38
C VAL A 57 -11.35 -14.62 -7.18
N SER A 58 -12.40 -15.37 -6.89
CA SER A 58 -12.79 -16.53 -7.70
C SER A 58 -13.25 -16.06 -9.08
N LEU A 59 -12.69 -16.65 -10.14
CA LEU A 59 -13.02 -16.33 -11.53
C LEU A 59 -14.51 -16.49 -11.83
N ARG A 60 -15.14 -17.54 -11.28
CA ARG A 60 -16.57 -17.83 -11.46
C ARG A 60 -17.46 -16.79 -10.78
N ASP A 61 -17.08 -16.34 -9.59
CA ASP A 61 -17.87 -15.37 -8.84
C ASP A 61 -17.70 -13.97 -9.48
N LEU A 62 -16.49 -13.65 -9.94
CA LEU A 62 -16.17 -12.44 -10.71
C LEU A 62 -16.89 -12.40 -12.07
N SER A 63 -16.96 -13.52 -12.80
CA SER A 63 -17.63 -13.59 -14.11
C SER A 63 -19.14 -13.37 -13.99
N LEU A 64 -19.77 -13.83 -12.91
CA LEU A 64 -21.19 -13.59 -12.65
C LEU A 64 -21.48 -12.13 -12.31
N GLU A 65 -20.64 -11.46 -11.51
CA GLU A 65 -20.85 -10.05 -11.16
C GLU A 65 -20.50 -9.09 -12.32
N LEU A 66 -19.56 -9.43 -13.20
CA LEU A 66 -19.15 -8.61 -14.35
C LEU A 66 -19.77 -9.02 -15.70
N ASN A 67 -20.68 -10.01 -15.72
CA ASN A 67 -21.27 -10.60 -16.93
C ASN A 67 -20.22 -11.07 -17.97
N LEU A 68 -19.16 -11.73 -17.51
CA LEU A 68 -18.10 -12.25 -18.38
C LEU A 68 -18.50 -13.62 -18.95
N ASN A 69 -18.30 -13.80 -20.25
CA ASN A 69 -18.33 -15.12 -20.87
C ASN A 69 -17.03 -15.87 -20.57
N LEU A 70 -17.15 -17.13 -20.15
CA LEU A 70 -16.03 -18.06 -19.96
C LEU A 70 -16.17 -19.20 -20.96
N THR A 71 -15.12 -19.46 -21.74
CA THR A 71 -15.07 -20.56 -22.71
C THR A 71 -13.75 -21.32 -22.54
N LEU A 72 -13.79 -22.65 -22.49
CA LEU A 72 -12.58 -23.48 -22.52
C LEU A 72 -12.05 -23.55 -23.96
N GLN A 73 -10.77 -23.24 -24.16
CA GLN A 73 -10.12 -23.32 -25.46
C GLN A 73 -8.71 -23.90 -25.28
N GLY A 74 -8.40 -24.99 -25.98
CA GLY A 74 -7.06 -25.59 -26.03
C GLY A 74 -6.41 -25.80 -24.66
N VAL A 75 -5.47 -24.92 -24.31
CA VAL A 75 -4.61 -24.98 -23.13
C VAL A 75 -4.96 -23.93 -22.06
N GLY A 76 -6.17 -23.37 -22.09
CA GLY A 76 -6.59 -22.32 -21.17
C GLY A 76 -8.10 -22.05 -21.08
N ILE A 77 -8.41 -21.00 -20.30
CA ILE A 77 -9.76 -20.45 -20.13
C ILE A 77 -9.80 -19.09 -20.82
N HIS A 78 -10.53 -18.98 -21.93
CA HIS A 78 -10.80 -17.69 -22.56
C HIS A 78 -11.88 -16.94 -21.77
N VAL A 79 -11.55 -15.73 -21.32
CA VAL A 79 -12.39 -14.85 -20.52
C VAL A 79 -12.72 -13.61 -21.34
N LYS A 80 -13.99 -13.43 -21.72
CA LYS A 80 -14.45 -12.32 -22.56
C LYS A 80 -15.45 -11.43 -21.81
N GLY A 81 -15.14 -10.15 -21.73
CA GLY A 81 -16.08 -9.10 -21.33
C GLY A 81 -16.56 -8.30 -22.54
N ASN A 82 -17.39 -7.28 -22.29
CA ASN A 82 -17.95 -6.43 -23.36
C ASN A 82 -16.87 -5.67 -24.14
N ASN A 83 -15.81 -5.23 -23.46
CA ASN A 83 -14.81 -4.29 -23.98
C ASN A 83 -13.39 -4.90 -24.07
N GLY A 84 -13.27 -6.24 -24.06
CA GLY A 84 -11.98 -6.93 -24.17
C GLY A 84 -12.07 -8.42 -23.81
N SER A 85 -11.00 -9.16 -24.09
CA SER A 85 -10.84 -10.55 -23.64
C SER A 85 -9.40 -10.85 -23.23
N ILE A 86 -9.21 -11.95 -22.53
CA ILE A 86 -7.93 -12.47 -22.07
C ILE A 86 -8.01 -13.99 -21.90
N GLU A 87 -6.99 -14.72 -22.32
CA GLU A 87 -6.90 -16.17 -22.15
C GLU A 87 -6.00 -16.50 -20.96
N LEU A 88 -6.54 -17.19 -19.95
CA LEU A 88 -5.78 -17.65 -18.79
C LEU A 88 -5.16 -19.01 -19.11
N LEU A 89 -3.84 -19.12 -19.11
CA LEU A 89 -3.16 -20.37 -19.45
C LEU A 89 -3.08 -21.32 -18.26
N ASN A 90 -3.02 -22.63 -18.54
CA ASN A 90 -2.90 -23.69 -17.55
C ASN A 90 -1.53 -23.71 -16.80
N ASP A 91 -0.61 -22.81 -17.12
CA ASP A 91 0.66 -22.63 -16.40
C ASP A 91 0.51 -21.94 -15.03
N HIS A 92 -0.67 -21.39 -14.75
CA HIS A 92 -0.99 -20.56 -13.58
C HIS A 92 -0.08 -19.34 -13.37
N ALA A 93 0.67 -18.92 -14.39
CA ALA A 93 1.67 -17.86 -14.33
C ALA A 93 1.49 -16.77 -15.40
N THR A 94 0.91 -17.10 -16.55
CA THR A 94 0.73 -16.20 -17.68
C THR A 94 -0.68 -16.22 -18.27
N ALA A 95 -0.96 -15.20 -19.08
CA ALA A 95 -2.19 -15.06 -19.83
C ALA A 95 -1.91 -14.41 -21.19
N LEU A 96 -2.70 -14.75 -22.21
CA LEU A 96 -2.60 -14.16 -23.55
C LEU A 96 -3.61 -13.02 -23.71
N LEU A 97 -3.14 -11.90 -24.27
CA LEU A 97 -4.00 -10.81 -24.76
C LEU A 97 -4.53 -11.14 -26.18
N PRO A 98 -5.58 -10.45 -26.67
CA PRO A 98 -6.22 -10.76 -27.96
C PRO A 98 -5.31 -10.65 -29.21
N ASN A 99 -4.12 -10.06 -29.06
CA ASN A 99 -3.07 -9.99 -30.08
C ASN A 99 -1.98 -11.08 -29.90
N GLY A 100 -2.26 -12.14 -29.17
CA GLY A 100 -1.32 -13.24 -28.87
C GLY A 100 -0.22 -12.90 -27.87
N LYS A 101 -0.17 -11.66 -27.34
CA LYS A 101 0.89 -11.25 -26.42
C LYS A 101 0.70 -11.87 -25.03
N ALA A 102 1.66 -12.71 -24.63
CA ALA A 102 1.75 -13.21 -23.25
C ALA A 102 2.06 -12.09 -22.25
N ILE A 103 1.42 -12.13 -21.08
CA ILE A 103 1.64 -11.24 -19.94
C ILE A 103 1.71 -12.03 -18.62
N PRO A 104 2.47 -11.55 -17.61
CA PRO A 104 2.57 -12.22 -16.31
C PRO A 104 1.30 -12.00 -15.47
N LEU A 105 0.49 -13.04 -15.34
CA LEU A 105 -0.79 -13.04 -14.65
C LEU A 105 -0.92 -14.34 -13.85
N LYS A 106 -0.36 -14.33 -12.65
CA LYS A 106 -0.40 -15.48 -11.74
C LYS A 106 -1.84 -15.76 -11.30
N THR A 107 -2.21 -17.03 -11.30
CA THR A 107 -3.45 -17.55 -10.73
C THR A 107 -3.12 -18.68 -9.74
N PHE A 108 -4.10 -19.19 -9.00
CA PHE A 108 -3.95 -20.40 -8.20
C PHE A 108 -5.32 -21.03 -7.92
N VAL A 109 -5.37 -22.29 -7.52
CA VAL A 109 -6.61 -22.92 -7.06
C VAL A 109 -6.74 -22.79 -5.54
N LYS A 110 -7.89 -22.35 -5.06
CA LYS A 110 -8.26 -22.38 -3.63
C LYS A 110 -9.67 -22.92 -3.48
N ASN A 111 -9.84 -23.97 -2.65
CA ASN A 111 -11.12 -24.63 -2.39
C ASN A 111 -11.88 -25.00 -3.69
N GLY A 112 -11.17 -25.54 -4.68
CA GLY A 112 -11.71 -25.91 -6.00
C GLY A 112 -12.06 -24.73 -6.93
N ARG A 113 -11.75 -23.48 -6.56
CA ARG A 113 -11.99 -22.29 -7.39
C ARG A 113 -10.67 -21.73 -7.94
N THR A 114 -10.63 -21.41 -9.23
CA THR A 114 -9.54 -20.64 -9.84
C THR A 114 -9.58 -19.21 -9.32
N MET A 115 -8.58 -18.85 -8.52
CA MET A 115 -8.38 -17.52 -7.97
C MET A 115 -7.57 -16.68 -8.98
N VAL A 116 -8.18 -15.59 -9.43
CA VAL A 116 -7.62 -14.67 -10.42
C VAL A 116 -7.37 -13.29 -9.78
N PRO A 117 -6.29 -12.60 -10.15
CA PRO A 117 -5.95 -11.31 -9.58
C PRO A 117 -6.89 -10.24 -10.16
N VAL A 118 -7.53 -9.44 -9.30
CA VAL A 118 -8.58 -8.48 -9.70
C VAL A 118 -8.11 -7.51 -10.79
N LYS A 119 -6.80 -7.22 -10.86
CA LYS A 119 -6.17 -6.44 -11.94
C LYS A 119 -6.50 -6.95 -13.35
N MET A 120 -6.88 -8.21 -13.54
CA MET A 120 -7.22 -8.76 -14.86
C MET A 120 -8.40 -8.05 -15.52
N THR A 121 -9.32 -7.45 -14.75
CA THR A 121 -10.51 -6.76 -15.28
C THR A 121 -10.14 -5.52 -16.10
N SER A 122 -8.92 -4.99 -15.94
CA SER A 122 -8.40 -3.90 -16.79
C SER A 122 -8.26 -4.32 -18.26
N TYR A 123 -7.90 -5.58 -18.55
CA TYR A 123 -7.85 -6.14 -19.91
C TYR A 123 -9.24 -6.45 -20.48
N LEU A 124 -10.29 -6.36 -19.65
CA LEU A 124 -11.70 -6.54 -20.01
C LEU A 124 -12.45 -5.19 -20.11
N GLY A 125 -11.73 -4.06 -20.01
CA GLY A 125 -12.26 -2.71 -20.12
C GLY A 125 -12.85 -2.11 -18.83
N PHE A 126 -12.50 -2.62 -17.65
CA PHE A 126 -12.92 -2.06 -16.36
C PHE A 126 -11.79 -1.28 -15.68
N SER A 127 -12.13 -0.12 -15.12
CA SER A 127 -11.31 0.59 -14.13
C SER A 127 -11.38 -0.09 -12.77
N ILE A 128 -10.38 0.18 -11.92
CA ILE A 128 -10.30 -0.34 -10.56
C ILE A 128 -9.94 0.81 -9.62
N SER A 129 -10.70 0.98 -8.54
CA SER A 129 -10.36 1.88 -7.44
C SER A 129 -10.22 1.10 -6.13
N PHE A 130 -9.31 1.56 -5.27
CA PHE A 130 -9.02 0.94 -3.98
C PHE A 130 -9.21 1.96 -2.85
N LYS A 131 -9.82 1.51 -1.75
CA LYS A 131 -10.21 2.31 -0.59
C LYS A 131 -9.86 1.55 0.71
N PRO A 132 -8.60 1.59 1.16
CA PRO A 132 -8.13 0.79 2.31
C PRO A 132 -8.92 1.09 3.60
N ALA A 133 -9.20 2.37 3.87
CA ALA A 133 -9.92 2.80 5.08
C ALA A 133 -11.40 2.36 5.14
N GLN A 134 -11.92 1.74 4.07
CA GLN A 134 -13.28 1.19 3.98
C GLN A 134 -13.27 -0.32 3.66
N SER A 135 -12.09 -0.96 3.69
CA SER A 135 -11.88 -2.36 3.27
C SER A 135 -12.51 -2.69 1.90
N LEU A 136 -12.42 -1.74 0.94
CA LEU A 136 -13.14 -1.80 -0.33
C LEU A 136 -12.17 -1.81 -1.53
N LEU A 137 -12.42 -2.73 -2.46
CA LEU A 137 -11.86 -2.76 -3.81
C LEU A 137 -13.02 -2.69 -4.80
N ARG A 138 -13.05 -1.72 -5.71
CA ARG A 138 -14.18 -1.50 -6.63
C ARG A 138 -13.72 -1.65 -8.07
N VAL A 139 -14.43 -2.47 -8.84
CA VAL A 139 -14.27 -2.64 -10.30
C VAL A 139 -15.45 -1.96 -10.98
N TYR A 140 -15.21 -1.12 -11.99
CA TYR A 140 -16.28 -0.35 -12.63
C TYR A 140 -15.95 0.03 -14.08
N ASN A 141 -16.98 0.31 -14.88
CA ASN A 141 -16.84 0.82 -16.25
C ASN A 141 -17.65 2.12 -16.44
N SER A 142 -17.78 2.59 -17.67
CA SER A 142 -18.51 3.82 -18.03
C SER A 142 -20.02 3.78 -17.75
N GLY A 143 -20.59 2.61 -17.42
CA GLY A 143 -21.98 2.46 -16.99
C GLY A 143 -22.22 2.67 -15.49
N ALA A 144 -21.17 2.85 -14.68
CA ALA A 144 -21.31 3.17 -13.26
C ALA A 144 -21.72 4.64 -13.06
N LYS A 145 -22.78 4.86 -12.28
CA LYS A 145 -23.38 6.17 -12.02
C LYS A 145 -22.78 6.86 -10.80
N LEU A 146 -22.17 6.10 -9.89
CA LEU A 146 -21.58 6.63 -8.65
C LEU A 146 -20.07 6.84 -8.82
N ASP A 147 -19.55 7.98 -8.37
CA ASP A 147 -18.12 8.06 -8.03
C ASP A 147 -17.83 7.23 -6.75
N ASP A 148 -16.55 7.13 -6.38
CA ASP A 148 -16.16 6.35 -5.21
C ASP A 148 -16.71 6.89 -3.88
N ALA A 149 -16.88 8.21 -3.74
CA ALA A 149 -17.38 8.83 -2.51
C ALA A 149 -18.89 8.62 -2.38
N ALA A 150 -19.64 8.77 -3.49
CA ALA A 150 -21.06 8.43 -3.57
C ALA A 150 -21.29 6.94 -3.30
N PHE A 151 -20.47 6.05 -3.87
CA PHE A 151 -20.51 4.61 -3.60
C PHE A 151 -20.26 4.28 -2.12
N VAL A 152 -19.20 4.84 -1.53
CA VAL A 152 -18.87 4.65 -0.11
C VAL A 152 -19.98 5.18 0.80
N ASN A 153 -20.60 6.32 0.47
CA ASN A 153 -21.70 6.89 1.25
C ASN A 153 -22.99 6.05 1.14
N GLN A 154 -23.35 5.58 -0.05
CA GLN A 154 -24.51 4.70 -0.26
C GLN A 154 -24.36 3.37 0.50
N HIS A 155 -23.20 2.72 0.39
CA HIS A 155 -22.93 1.42 1.00
C HIS A 155 -22.36 1.52 2.43
N LYS A 156 -22.36 2.71 3.02
CA LYS A 156 -21.69 3.06 4.28
C LYS A 156 -21.96 2.08 5.42
N LYS A 157 -23.22 1.66 5.63
CA LYS A 157 -23.59 0.70 6.69
C LYS A 157 -22.88 -0.66 6.53
N ALA A 158 -22.89 -1.21 5.31
CA ALA A 158 -22.28 -2.52 5.02
C ALA A 158 -20.74 -2.45 5.03
N LEU A 159 -20.15 -1.35 4.55
CA LEU A 159 -18.70 -1.14 4.62
C LEU A 159 -18.23 -0.95 6.07
N GLN A 160 -18.93 -0.14 6.88
CA GLN A 160 -18.57 0.09 8.29
C GLN A 160 -18.69 -1.17 9.16
N GLN A 161 -19.65 -2.06 8.89
CA GLN A 161 -19.76 -3.35 9.61
C GLN A 161 -18.50 -4.22 9.46
N ASN A 162 -17.75 -4.09 8.36
CA ASN A 162 -16.51 -4.81 8.10
C ASN A 162 -15.23 -4.06 8.56
N VAL A 163 -15.37 -2.90 9.21
CA VAL A 163 -14.27 -2.17 9.87
C VAL A 163 -14.20 -2.52 11.37
N THR A 164 -15.10 -3.39 11.86
CA THR A 164 -15.09 -3.88 13.24
C THR A 164 -13.88 -4.80 13.50
N THR A 165 -12.92 -4.29 14.28
CA THR A 165 -11.85 -5.04 14.95
C THR A 165 -10.88 -5.87 14.08
N GLY A 166 -10.14 -5.20 13.20
CA GLY A 166 -8.76 -5.60 12.87
C GLY A 166 -7.77 -5.00 13.89
N THR A 167 -7.88 -5.36 15.17
CA THR A 167 -7.23 -4.61 16.27
C THR A 167 -5.83 -5.08 16.64
N THR A 168 -4.84 -4.23 16.38
CA THR A 168 -3.96 -3.71 17.43
C THR A 168 -4.18 -2.19 17.52
N GLY A 169 -4.41 -1.56 18.66
CA GLY A 169 -4.47 -2.10 20.03
C GLY A 169 -4.64 -1.01 21.09
N THR A 170 -5.09 0.19 20.70
CA THR A 170 -5.16 1.38 21.56
C THR A 170 -6.56 2.00 21.50
N LYS A 171 -7.31 1.96 22.60
CA LYS A 171 -8.48 2.84 22.80
C LYS A 171 -7.96 4.25 23.10
N GLY A 172 -7.64 5.02 22.05
CA GLY A 172 -7.06 6.35 22.16
C GLY A 172 -6.87 7.02 20.80
N LYS A 173 -6.40 8.27 20.79
CA LYS A 173 -6.03 8.98 19.56
C LYS A 173 -4.69 8.44 19.06
N VAL A 174 -4.64 7.99 17.80
CA VAL A 174 -3.40 7.52 17.15
C VAL A 174 -2.78 8.68 16.38
N VAL A 175 -1.45 8.83 16.47
CA VAL A 175 -0.65 9.80 15.70
C VAL A 175 0.37 9.03 14.88
N TYR A 176 0.36 9.24 13.57
CA TYR A 176 1.33 8.62 12.66
C TYR A 176 2.49 9.59 12.42
N LEU A 177 3.62 9.38 13.11
CA LEU A 177 4.85 10.08 12.81
C LEU A 177 5.41 9.59 11.46
N SER A 178 5.64 10.50 10.53
CA SER A 178 6.29 10.23 9.24
C SER A 178 7.49 11.14 9.02
N PHE A 179 8.59 10.57 8.55
CA PHE A 179 9.80 11.30 8.19
C PHE A 179 10.17 11.02 6.73
N ASP A 180 10.42 12.08 5.98
CA ASP A 180 10.70 12.02 4.54
C ASP A 180 12.20 12.26 4.26
N ASP A 181 12.62 12.18 2.99
CA ASP A 181 14.00 12.37 2.48
C ASP A 181 15.12 11.48 3.04
N GLY A 182 14.88 10.73 4.12
CA GLY A 182 15.91 9.95 4.81
C GLY A 182 16.39 8.70 4.07
N PRO A 183 17.29 7.91 4.69
CA PRO A 183 18.00 8.23 5.93
C PRO A 183 19.07 9.33 5.74
N SER A 184 19.67 9.79 6.83
CA SER A 184 20.73 10.81 6.82
C SER A 184 21.65 10.65 8.03
N ALA A 185 22.67 11.50 8.15
CA ALA A 185 23.57 11.54 9.31
C ALA A 185 22.82 11.57 10.66
N THR A 186 21.64 12.21 10.75
CA THR A 186 20.85 12.32 11.98
C THR A 186 19.85 11.18 12.20
N THR A 187 19.60 10.29 11.23
CA THR A 187 18.59 9.22 11.38
C THR A 187 18.93 8.24 12.49
N SER A 188 20.20 7.96 12.78
CA SER A 188 20.58 7.16 13.96
C SER A 188 20.05 7.77 15.26
N GLN A 189 20.29 9.06 15.47
CA GLN A 189 19.83 9.81 16.64
C GLN A 189 18.29 9.89 16.72
N LEU A 190 17.62 10.02 15.57
CA LEU A 190 16.15 9.97 15.51
C LEU A 190 15.61 8.59 15.92
N LEU A 191 16.23 7.49 15.47
CA LEU A 191 15.89 6.13 15.89
C LEU A 191 16.17 5.92 17.39
N ASP A 192 17.21 6.53 17.95
CA ASP A 192 17.48 6.52 19.40
C ASP A 192 16.39 7.28 20.20
N ILE A 193 15.95 8.44 19.71
CA ILE A 193 14.85 9.21 20.31
C ILE A 193 13.54 8.44 20.23
N LEU A 194 13.18 7.91 19.06
CA LEU A 194 11.95 7.14 18.89
C LEU A 194 11.94 5.92 19.82
N LYS A 195 13.05 5.18 19.89
CA LYS A 195 13.24 4.04 20.81
C LYS A 195 13.14 4.42 22.28
N LYS A 196 13.68 5.58 22.69
CA LYS A 196 13.57 6.11 24.07
C LYS A 196 12.12 6.33 24.51
N TYR A 197 11.22 6.68 23.59
CA TYR A 197 9.80 6.90 23.85
C TYR A 197 8.90 5.74 23.40
N ASP A 198 9.48 4.59 23.03
CA ASP A 198 8.85 3.45 22.34
C ASP A 198 8.00 3.82 21.10
N ALA A 199 8.20 5.01 20.54
CA ALA A 199 7.44 5.53 19.42
C ALA A 199 7.79 4.75 18.14
N LYS A 200 6.76 4.31 17.40
CA LYS A 200 6.91 3.77 16.05
C LYS A 200 6.59 4.86 15.03
N ALA A 201 7.17 4.75 13.83
CA ALA A 201 7.13 5.79 12.82
C ALA A 201 7.22 5.18 11.42
N THR A 202 6.82 5.97 10.42
CA THR A 202 6.98 5.64 9.00
C THR A 202 8.12 6.48 8.41
N PHE A 203 8.93 5.91 7.54
CA PHE A 203 10.04 6.60 6.90
C PHE A 203 9.92 6.48 5.38
N PHE A 204 9.61 7.59 4.72
CA PHE A 204 9.59 7.69 3.26
C PHE A 204 11.01 8.03 2.81
N MET A 205 11.75 7.01 2.38
CA MET A 205 13.19 7.12 2.14
C MET A 205 13.50 7.33 0.66
N LEU A 206 14.63 7.97 0.36
CA LEU A 206 15.17 8.08 -0.99
C LEU A 206 16.18 6.97 -1.26
N GLY A 207 16.08 6.29 -2.40
CA GLY A 207 16.91 5.12 -2.71
C GLY A 207 18.42 5.40 -2.73
N ASN A 208 18.83 6.61 -3.13
CA ASN A 208 20.23 7.05 -3.03
C ASN A 208 20.70 7.10 -1.56
N ASN A 209 19.88 7.67 -0.68
CA ASN A 209 20.17 7.82 0.74
C ASN A 209 20.10 6.46 1.46
N MET A 210 19.19 5.56 1.06
CA MET A 210 19.18 4.17 1.54
C MET A 210 20.47 3.42 1.21
N ASN A 211 21.05 3.59 0.02
CA ASN A 211 22.34 2.99 -0.31
C ASN A 211 23.48 3.58 0.55
N ALA A 212 23.54 4.91 0.69
CA ALA A 212 24.55 5.58 1.51
C ALA A 212 24.47 5.20 3.01
N HIS A 213 23.26 4.90 3.50
CA HIS A 213 22.99 4.66 4.91
C HIS A 213 22.35 3.28 5.18
N ALA A 214 22.75 2.26 4.43
CA ALA A 214 22.14 0.91 4.48
C ALA A 214 22.12 0.26 5.88
N SER A 215 23.04 0.63 6.78
CA SER A 215 23.03 0.23 8.19
C SER A 215 21.86 0.82 8.98
N GLN A 216 21.52 2.10 8.75
CA GLN A 216 20.36 2.75 9.34
C GLN A 216 19.05 2.16 8.81
N VAL A 217 18.94 1.86 7.51
CA VAL A 217 17.76 1.18 6.94
C VAL A 217 17.53 -0.20 7.57
N LYS A 218 18.61 -0.99 7.74
CA LYS A 218 18.54 -2.28 8.46
C LYS A 218 18.12 -2.09 9.93
N ARG A 219 18.65 -1.08 10.61
CA ARG A 219 18.27 -0.75 12.00
C ARG A 219 16.79 -0.36 12.09
N LEU A 220 16.32 0.55 11.25
CA LEU A 220 14.94 1.04 11.17
C LEU A 220 13.93 -0.11 11.05
N VAL A 221 14.20 -1.07 10.16
CA VAL A 221 13.36 -2.27 9.98
C VAL A 221 13.47 -3.26 11.15
N LYS A 222 14.61 -3.29 11.87
CA LYS A 222 14.82 -4.11 13.08
C LYS A 222 14.14 -3.53 14.32
N ASP A 223 14.21 -2.21 14.51
CA ASP A 223 13.59 -1.49 15.65
C ASP A 223 12.05 -1.31 15.46
N GLY A 224 11.47 -1.86 14.37
CA GLY A 224 10.02 -1.97 14.19
C GLY A 224 9.33 -0.80 13.49
N HIS A 225 10.10 0.08 12.83
CA HIS A 225 9.55 1.20 12.05
C HIS A 225 9.11 0.73 10.65
N ALA A 226 8.15 1.45 10.05
CA ALA A 226 7.63 1.13 8.72
C ALA A 226 8.49 1.77 7.61
N PRO A 227 9.17 0.99 6.75
CA PRO A 227 9.83 1.53 5.58
C PRO A 227 8.82 1.83 4.47
N ALA A 228 8.97 3.00 3.85
CA ALA A 228 8.17 3.50 2.76
C ALA A 228 9.06 4.21 1.73
N LEU A 229 8.52 4.48 0.54
CA LEU A 229 9.26 4.92 -0.63
C LEU A 229 9.03 6.41 -0.92
N HIS A 230 10.10 7.11 -1.28
CA HIS A 230 10.08 8.50 -1.73
C HIS A 230 10.68 8.68 -3.14
N GLY A 231 11.16 7.60 -3.76
CA GLY A 231 11.76 7.62 -5.09
C GLY A 231 13.28 7.73 -5.05
N MET A 232 13.89 8.23 -6.12
CA MET A 232 15.34 8.18 -6.31
C MET A 232 15.99 9.55 -6.27
N THR A 233 15.41 10.54 -6.95
CA THR A 233 16.12 11.79 -7.26
C THR A 233 15.71 12.97 -6.37
N HIS A 234 14.49 12.96 -5.84
CA HIS A 234 13.81 14.15 -5.29
C HIS A 234 14.05 15.42 -6.16
N VAL A 235 13.98 15.28 -7.49
CA VAL A 235 13.99 16.40 -8.44
C VAL A 235 12.65 16.42 -9.16
N LYS A 236 11.87 17.49 -8.94
CA LYS A 236 10.50 17.66 -9.45
C LYS A 236 10.40 17.33 -10.94
N ASP A 237 11.28 17.92 -11.75
CA ASP A 237 11.27 17.79 -13.22
C ASP A 237 11.85 16.46 -13.74
N LYS A 238 12.37 15.58 -12.86
CA LYS A 238 12.72 14.19 -13.19
C LYS A 238 11.61 13.23 -12.78
N PHE A 239 11.15 13.34 -11.54
CA PHE A 239 10.06 12.51 -11.02
C PHE A 239 8.78 12.72 -11.85
N TYR A 240 8.35 13.98 -12.00
CA TYR A 240 7.18 14.37 -12.79
C TYR A 240 7.48 14.68 -14.27
N ALA A 241 8.53 14.07 -14.84
CA ALA A 241 8.74 14.11 -16.30
C ALA A 241 7.66 13.33 -17.06
N SER A 242 7.22 12.19 -16.50
CA SER A 242 6.13 11.38 -17.05
C SER A 242 5.55 10.42 -16.00
N PRO A 243 4.33 9.87 -16.20
CA PRO A 243 3.82 8.77 -15.39
C PRO A 243 4.74 7.54 -15.34
N ALA A 244 5.62 7.37 -16.35
CA ALA A 244 6.59 6.29 -16.40
C ALA A 244 7.84 6.57 -15.54
N SER A 245 8.32 7.82 -15.46
CA SER A 245 9.48 8.17 -14.61
C SER A 245 9.13 8.08 -13.13
N ALA A 246 7.97 8.61 -12.71
CA ALA A 246 7.50 8.51 -11.33
C ALA A 246 7.33 7.04 -10.87
N LEU A 247 6.77 6.18 -11.74
CA LEU A 247 6.70 4.74 -11.48
C LEU A 247 8.10 4.08 -11.45
N LYS A 248 9.01 4.48 -12.34
CA LYS A 248 10.38 3.94 -12.37
C LYS A 248 11.12 4.27 -11.08
N GLU A 249 11.12 5.52 -10.64
CA GLU A 249 11.78 5.92 -9.40
C GLU A 249 11.24 5.13 -8.19
N MET A 250 9.92 4.95 -8.08
CA MET A 250 9.33 4.13 -7.00
C MET A 250 9.73 2.64 -7.10
N ASN A 251 9.85 2.08 -8.31
CA ASN A 251 10.32 0.70 -8.49
C ASN A 251 11.80 0.50 -8.16
N ASP A 252 12.66 1.44 -8.59
CA ASP A 252 14.10 1.41 -8.30
C ASP A 252 14.35 1.52 -6.78
N ASP A 253 13.62 2.41 -6.11
CA ASP A 253 13.66 2.65 -4.66
C ASP A 253 13.23 1.41 -3.86
N ASN A 254 12.14 0.75 -4.28
CA ASN A 254 11.68 -0.52 -3.70
C ASN A 254 12.69 -1.66 -3.90
N ALA A 255 13.38 -1.69 -5.04
CA ALA A 255 14.44 -2.67 -5.31
C ALA A 255 15.66 -2.46 -4.40
N ILE A 256 15.99 -1.21 -4.06
CA ILE A 256 17.05 -0.86 -3.11
C ILE A 256 16.66 -1.27 -1.68
N LEU A 257 15.44 -0.93 -1.22
CA LEU A 257 14.92 -1.38 0.07
C LEU A 257 15.01 -2.90 0.21
N LYS A 258 14.62 -3.63 -0.84
CA LYS A 258 14.68 -5.10 -0.90
C LYS A 258 16.10 -5.64 -0.90
N LYS A 259 17.03 -5.03 -1.65
CA LYS A 259 18.46 -5.38 -1.65
C LYS A 259 19.09 -5.21 -0.26
N ILE A 260 18.67 -4.20 0.49
CA ILE A 260 19.24 -3.89 1.81
C ILE A 260 18.62 -4.72 2.94
N THR A 261 17.31 -4.98 2.89
CA THR A 261 16.53 -5.51 4.03
C THR A 261 15.87 -6.87 3.79
N GLY A 262 15.82 -7.35 2.54
CA GLY A 262 15.01 -8.49 2.12
C GLY A 262 13.51 -8.20 1.99
N LYS A 263 13.02 -7.06 2.50
CA LYS A 263 11.61 -6.64 2.46
C LYS A 263 11.34 -5.66 1.32
N SER A 264 10.13 -5.72 0.76
CA SER A 264 9.56 -4.67 -0.10
C SER A 264 8.40 -4.01 0.62
N THR A 265 7.96 -2.86 0.12
CA THR A 265 6.78 -2.13 0.62
C THR A 265 5.94 -1.65 -0.55
N THR A 266 4.64 -1.46 -0.33
CA THR A 266 3.73 -0.77 -1.26
C THR A 266 3.50 0.68 -0.87
N LEU A 267 3.93 1.11 0.32
CA LEU A 267 3.65 2.43 0.86
C LEU A 267 4.60 3.48 0.26
N ILE A 268 4.02 4.52 -0.36
CA ILE A 268 4.76 5.60 -1.03
C ILE A 268 4.25 6.97 -0.60
N ARG A 269 5.13 7.97 -0.67
CA ARG A 269 4.80 9.40 -0.68
C ARG A 269 5.55 10.02 -1.83
N THR A 270 4.92 10.87 -2.62
CA THR A 270 5.57 11.45 -3.81
C THR A 270 6.32 12.74 -3.45
N PRO A 271 7.55 12.95 -3.97
CA PRO A 271 8.29 14.21 -3.82
C PRO A 271 7.40 15.43 -4.07
N TYR A 272 7.55 16.47 -3.24
CA TYR A 272 6.76 17.71 -3.29
C TYR A 272 5.23 17.55 -3.10
N GLY A 273 4.76 16.40 -2.60
CA GLY A 273 3.33 16.11 -2.41
C GLY A 273 2.59 15.77 -3.71
N SER A 274 1.37 15.24 -3.60
CA SER A 274 0.60 14.76 -4.76
C SER A 274 -0.09 15.88 -5.55
N LYS A 275 -0.26 17.06 -4.95
CA LYS A 275 -0.95 18.21 -5.56
C LYS A 275 0.03 19.37 -5.80
N PRO A 276 0.05 19.99 -7.00
CA PRO A 276 -0.79 19.70 -8.17
C PRO A 276 -0.29 18.55 -9.06
N TYR A 277 0.94 18.07 -8.85
CA TYR A 277 1.73 17.38 -9.88
C TYR A 277 1.28 15.95 -10.22
N LEU A 278 0.73 15.19 -9.27
CA LEU A 278 0.37 13.78 -9.44
C LEU A 278 -1.02 13.65 -10.09
N THR A 279 -1.13 14.04 -11.36
CA THR A 279 -2.39 14.04 -12.12
C THR A 279 -2.99 12.63 -12.28
N LYS A 280 -4.21 12.51 -12.84
CA LYS A 280 -4.88 11.21 -13.01
C LYS A 280 -3.99 10.18 -13.74
N ALA A 281 -3.27 10.59 -14.79
CA ALA A 281 -2.39 9.69 -15.54
C ALA A 281 -1.25 9.12 -14.67
N TYR A 282 -0.69 9.90 -13.74
CA TYR A 282 0.30 9.43 -12.77
C TYR A 282 -0.32 8.45 -11.77
N ARG A 283 -1.46 8.82 -11.17
CA ARG A 283 -2.16 7.98 -10.18
C ARG A 283 -2.58 6.65 -10.78
N ASP A 284 -3.18 6.65 -11.97
CA ASP A 284 -3.54 5.43 -12.71
C ASP A 284 -2.28 4.57 -12.96
N LYS A 285 -1.17 5.17 -13.42
CA LYS A 285 0.06 4.44 -13.77
C LYS A 285 0.77 3.83 -12.56
N ILE A 286 0.73 4.48 -11.41
CA ILE A 286 1.43 4.05 -10.18
C ILE A 286 0.57 3.11 -9.34
N LEU A 287 -0.68 3.50 -9.04
CA LEU A 287 -1.54 2.74 -8.11
C LEU A 287 -2.00 1.41 -8.71
N THR A 288 -2.12 1.29 -10.04
CA THR A 288 -2.42 -0.01 -10.71
C THR A 288 -1.29 -1.04 -10.58
N GLN A 289 -0.08 -0.63 -10.16
CA GLN A 289 1.02 -1.55 -9.86
C GLN A 289 0.99 -2.05 -8.40
N GLY A 290 0.00 -1.63 -7.60
CA GLY A 290 -0.17 -2.03 -6.20
C GLY A 290 0.36 -1.02 -5.18
N TYR A 291 0.95 0.09 -5.61
CA TYR A 291 1.42 1.14 -4.69
C TYR A 291 0.26 1.85 -3.97
N HIS A 292 0.51 2.26 -2.73
CA HIS A 292 -0.41 2.90 -1.80
C HIS A 292 0.15 4.29 -1.45
N LEU A 293 -0.50 5.36 -1.90
CA LEU A 293 -0.07 6.73 -1.66
C LEU A 293 -0.52 7.24 -0.29
N TRP A 294 0.40 7.84 0.48
CA TRP A 294 0.12 8.73 1.61
C TRP A 294 0.52 10.17 1.26
N ASP A 295 -0.46 11.06 1.34
CA ASP A 295 -0.41 12.51 1.06
C ASP A 295 -1.30 13.22 2.09
#